data_AF-A0A845R129-F1
#
_entry.id   AF-A0A845R129-F1
#
_cell.length_a   1.000
_cell.length_b   1.000
_cell.length_c   1.000
_cell.angle_alpha   90.00
_cell.angle_beta   90.00
_cell.angle_gamma   90.00
#
_symmetry.space_group_name_H-M   'P 1'
#
loop_
_entity.id
_entity.type
_entity.pdbx_description
1 polymer ?
#
loop_
_entity_poly.entity_id
_entity_poly.type
_entity_poly.pdbx_seq_one_letter_code
_entity_poly.pdbx_strand_id
1 'polypeptide(L)'
;DEKRVEMDIVGLNHHFFVTDIFVDGKSSVKELLEKYISGELEETPSMKNIESLQWSKSLIKSLKAIPNPYLNYYFMTKEQLQKQKEQFKENDVRAEAVKEIEKDLFREYSDPTLDEKPKRLEERGGAYYSDAACSLVNSIVNNKKDIQYVNVLNRGAITDFSYDSVIEVASIITSDGPKPMNYGKIP
;
A
#
# COMPACT_ATOMS: atom_id res chain seq x y z
N ASP A 1 18.24 3.11 -0.12
CA ASP A 1 17.63 4.39 0.25
C ASP A 1 16.34 4.51 -0.54
N GLU A 2 15.21 4.64 0.15
CA GLU A 2 13.86 4.73 -0.43
C GLU A 2 13.67 5.99 -1.30
N LYS A 3 14.43 7.06 -1.04
CA LYS A 3 14.34 8.32 -1.81
C LYS A 3 14.80 8.21 -3.26
N ARG A 4 15.45 7.10 -3.61
CA ARG A 4 15.89 6.78 -4.97
C ARG A 4 14.83 6.02 -5.76
N VAL A 5 13.72 5.64 -5.11
CA VAL A 5 12.70 4.78 -5.66
C VAL A 5 11.42 5.57 -5.90
N GLU A 6 10.97 5.54 -7.14
CA GLU A 6 9.65 6.00 -7.56
C GLU A 6 8.88 4.83 -8.16
N MET A 7 7.56 4.88 -8.13
CA MET A 7 6.70 3.82 -8.62
C MET A 7 5.59 4.41 -9.48
N ASP A 8 5.24 3.68 -10.51
CA ASP A 8 3.97 3.88 -11.20
C ASP A 8 2.97 2.91 -10.60
N ILE A 9 1.93 3.47 -9.97
CA ILE A 9 0.80 2.68 -9.45
C ILE A 9 -0.48 3.10 -10.17
N VAL A 10 -1.29 2.12 -10.53
CA VAL A 10 -2.54 2.31 -11.24
C VAL A 10 -3.63 1.49 -10.55
N GLY A 11 -4.70 2.16 -10.10
CA GLY A 11 -5.86 1.51 -9.52
C GLY A 11 -6.59 2.37 -8.50
N LEU A 12 -7.04 1.73 -7.42
CA LEU A 12 -7.82 2.30 -6.34
C LEU A 12 -7.14 2.01 -4.99
N ASN A 13 -7.64 2.64 -3.93
CA ASN A 13 -7.24 2.28 -2.57
C ASN A 13 -7.42 0.77 -2.31
N HIS A 14 -6.36 0.13 -1.83
CA HIS A 14 -6.30 -1.32 -1.61
C HIS A 14 -6.59 -2.19 -2.86
N HIS A 15 -6.57 -1.59 -4.05
CA HIS A 15 -6.83 -2.29 -5.31
C HIS A 15 -6.04 -1.63 -6.44
N PHE A 16 -4.72 -1.65 -6.33
CA PHE A 16 -3.82 -1.13 -7.34
C PHE A 16 -2.77 -2.14 -7.76
N PHE A 17 -2.13 -1.84 -8.87
CA PHE A 17 -1.00 -2.57 -9.41
C PHE A 17 0.18 -1.62 -9.54
N VAL A 18 1.37 -2.06 -9.14
CA VAL A 18 2.61 -1.36 -9.46
C VAL A 18 3.02 -1.79 -10.87
N THR A 19 2.92 -0.86 -11.83
CA THR A 19 3.17 -1.10 -13.26
C THR A 19 4.61 -0.79 -13.66
N ASP A 20 5.28 0.10 -12.93
CA ASP A 20 6.72 0.33 -13.06
C ASP A 20 7.34 0.73 -11.72
N ILE A 21 8.65 0.53 -11.59
CA ILE A 21 9.48 0.97 -10.46
C ILE A 21 10.74 1.58 -11.05
N PHE A 22 11.02 2.82 -10.67
CA PHE A 22 12.19 3.55 -11.12
C PHE A 22 13.20 3.63 -9.98
N VAL A 23 14.46 3.28 -10.28
CA VAL A 23 15.59 3.49 -9.38
C VAL A 23 16.50 4.53 -10.03
N ASP A 24 16.65 5.69 -9.38
CA ASP A 24 17.36 6.86 -9.93
C ASP A 24 16.84 7.25 -11.34
N GLY A 25 15.51 7.21 -11.51
CA GLY A 25 14.84 7.53 -12.78
C GLY A 25 14.93 6.45 -13.87
N LYS A 26 15.47 5.26 -13.57
CA LYS A 26 15.54 4.14 -14.52
C LYS A 26 14.53 3.06 -14.19
N SER A 27 13.63 2.77 -15.15
CA SER A 27 12.68 1.66 -15.07
C SER A 27 13.42 0.35 -14.78
N SER A 28 12.97 -0.32 -13.74
CA SER A 28 13.56 -1.54 -13.17
C SER A 28 12.54 -2.67 -13.03
N VAL A 29 11.27 -2.44 -13.42
CA VAL A 29 10.18 -3.42 -13.23
C VAL A 29 10.46 -4.74 -13.94
N LYS A 30 11.03 -4.71 -15.14
CA LYS A 30 11.34 -5.94 -15.89
C LYS A 30 12.32 -6.83 -15.14
N GLU A 31 13.43 -6.26 -14.67
CA GLU A 31 14.45 -6.99 -13.90
C GLU A 31 13.86 -7.55 -12.60
N LEU A 32 13.05 -6.75 -11.91
CA LEU A 32 12.40 -7.16 -10.67
C LEU A 32 11.44 -8.34 -10.88
N LEU A 33 10.60 -8.28 -11.92
CA LEU A 33 9.68 -9.36 -12.28
C LEU A 33 10.44 -10.63 -12.70
N GLU A 34 11.54 -10.50 -13.45
CA GLU A 34 12.39 -11.63 -13.83
C GLU A 34 12.99 -12.33 -12.60
N LYS A 35 13.51 -11.57 -11.64
CA LYS A 35 14.04 -12.09 -10.36
C LYS A 35 12.96 -12.78 -9.51
N TYR A 36 11.76 -12.22 -9.46
CA TYR A 36 10.63 -12.86 -8.78
C TYR A 36 10.24 -14.19 -9.44
N ILE A 37 10.17 -14.22 -10.78
CA ILE A 37 9.82 -15.42 -11.53
C ILE A 37 10.94 -16.48 -11.45
N SER A 38 12.22 -16.09 -11.50
CA SER A 38 13.34 -17.02 -11.34
C SER A 38 13.38 -17.64 -9.93
N GLY A 39 12.84 -16.94 -8.93
CA GLY A 39 12.89 -17.35 -7.52
C GLY A 39 14.09 -16.76 -6.77
N GLU A 40 14.80 -15.80 -7.36
CA GLU A 40 15.85 -15.03 -6.67
C GLU A 40 15.26 -14.06 -5.63
N LEU A 41 13.99 -13.68 -5.79
CA LEU A 41 13.21 -12.96 -4.79
C LEU A 41 12.17 -13.90 -4.20
N GLU A 42 12.42 -14.36 -2.98
CA GLU A 42 11.52 -15.29 -2.27
C GLU A 42 10.48 -14.56 -1.43
N GLU A 43 10.64 -13.27 -1.13
CA GLU A 43 9.73 -12.51 -0.25
C GLU A 43 9.12 -11.30 -0.95
N THR A 44 7.81 -11.14 -0.79
CA THR A 44 7.08 -9.92 -1.14
C THR A 44 6.80 -9.13 0.14
N PRO A 45 7.13 -7.83 0.21
CA PRO A 45 6.87 -7.02 1.38
C PRO A 45 5.38 -7.06 1.76
N SER A 46 5.09 -7.27 3.04
CA SER A 46 3.73 -7.34 3.59
C SER A 46 3.58 -6.40 4.78
N MET A 47 2.35 -5.97 5.07
CA MET A 47 2.05 -5.17 6.28
C MET A 47 1.55 -6.11 7.38
N LYS A 48 1.70 -5.74 8.66
CA LYS A 48 1.28 -6.62 9.78
C LYS A 48 -0.21 -7.03 9.75
N ASN A 49 -1.06 -6.26 9.07
CA ASN A 49 -2.49 -6.53 8.91
C ASN A 49 -2.84 -7.39 7.68
N ILE A 50 -1.89 -7.67 6.78
CA ILE A 50 -2.12 -8.50 5.61
C ILE A 50 -0.90 -9.36 5.31
N GLU A 51 -1.09 -10.67 5.30
CA GLU A 51 -0.03 -11.57 4.84
C GLU A 51 0.15 -11.44 3.33
N SER A 52 1.40 -11.29 2.90
CA SER A 52 1.74 -11.43 1.50
C SER A 52 1.91 -12.90 1.18
N LEU A 53 0.85 -13.50 0.66
CA LEU A 53 0.95 -14.80 0.01
C LEU A 53 1.79 -14.65 -1.24
N GLN A 54 2.66 -15.64 -1.48
CA GLN A 54 3.48 -15.67 -2.69
C GLN A 54 2.59 -15.79 -3.92
N TRP A 55 2.61 -14.76 -4.76
CA TRP A 55 1.92 -14.77 -6.03
C TRP A 55 2.44 -15.88 -6.93
N SER A 56 1.54 -16.57 -7.63
CA SER A 56 1.94 -17.53 -8.65
C SER A 56 2.87 -16.86 -9.67
N LYS A 57 3.99 -17.52 -9.98
CA LYS A 57 4.94 -17.08 -11.02
C LYS A 57 4.25 -16.91 -12.37
N SER A 58 3.26 -17.76 -12.70
CA SER A 58 2.48 -17.64 -13.93
C SER A 58 1.59 -16.39 -13.93
N LEU A 59 1.00 -16.06 -12.78
CA LEU A 59 0.17 -14.86 -12.62
C LEU A 59 1.01 -13.60 -12.84
N ILE A 60 2.15 -13.48 -12.16
CA ILE A 60 3.04 -12.32 -12.29
C ILE A 60 3.58 -12.20 -13.73
N LYS A 61 3.95 -13.31 -14.35
CA LYS A 61 4.39 -13.33 -15.75
C LYS A 61 3.30 -12.84 -16.72
N SER A 62 2.03 -13.18 -16.46
CA SER A 62 0.90 -12.76 -17.27
C SER A 62 0.51 -11.30 -17.02
N LEU A 63 0.47 -10.87 -15.77
CA LEU A 63 0.09 -9.50 -15.38
C LEU A 63 1.15 -8.47 -15.77
N LYS A 64 2.44 -8.84 -15.74
CA LYS A 64 3.58 -7.91 -15.94
C LYS A 64 3.55 -6.70 -14.99
N ALA A 65 2.94 -6.85 -13.83
CA ALA A 65 2.80 -5.84 -12.79
C ALA A 65 2.80 -6.53 -11.42
N ILE A 66 3.04 -5.76 -10.36
CA ILE A 66 3.03 -6.26 -8.99
C ILE A 66 1.68 -5.93 -8.35
N PRO A 67 0.86 -6.93 -8.00
CA PRO A 67 -0.43 -6.69 -7.34
C PRO A 67 -0.24 -6.15 -5.92
N ASN A 68 -1.07 -5.19 -5.51
CA ASN A 68 -1.23 -4.85 -4.10
C ASN A 68 -1.61 -6.11 -3.28
N PRO A 69 -1.06 -6.33 -2.06
CA PRO A 69 -1.37 -7.51 -1.24
C PRO A 69 -2.87 -7.76 -0.97
N TYR A 70 -3.71 -6.72 -0.94
CA TYR A 70 -5.17 -6.85 -0.79
C TYR A 70 -5.84 -7.57 -1.97
N LEU A 71 -5.16 -7.66 -3.12
CA LEU A 71 -5.64 -8.50 -4.23
C LEU A 71 -5.64 -9.99 -3.88
N ASN A 72 -5.03 -10.40 -2.75
CA ASN A 72 -5.11 -11.79 -2.27
C ASN A 72 -6.56 -12.21 -2.03
N TYR A 73 -7.44 -11.28 -1.64
CA TYR A 73 -8.88 -11.56 -1.48
C TYR A 73 -9.58 -11.88 -2.81
N TYR A 74 -9.00 -11.48 -3.95
CA TYR A 74 -9.57 -11.67 -5.29
C TYR A 74 -8.94 -12.86 -5.99
N PHE A 75 -7.61 -13.00 -5.92
CA PHE A 75 -6.87 -14.04 -6.63
C PHE A 75 -6.70 -15.33 -5.81
N MET A 76 -6.82 -15.25 -4.48
CA MET A 76 -6.67 -16.37 -3.53
C MET A 76 -7.83 -16.42 -2.54
N THR A 77 -9.05 -16.16 -3.03
CA THR A 77 -10.26 -16.05 -2.19
C THR A 77 -10.52 -17.30 -1.35
N LYS A 78 -10.26 -18.50 -1.89
CA LYS A 78 -10.53 -19.75 -1.18
C LYS A 78 -9.60 -19.93 0.01
N GLU A 79 -8.32 -19.68 -0.21
CA GLU A 79 -7.24 -19.76 0.76
C GLU A 79 -7.46 -18.73 1.87
N GLN A 80 -7.76 -17.48 1.50
CA GLN A 80 -8.05 -16.41 2.45
C GLN A 80 -9.29 -16.72 3.30
N LEU A 81 -10.38 -17.17 2.67
CA LEU A 81 -11.61 -17.51 3.39
C LEU A 81 -11.40 -18.70 4.34
N GLN A 82 -10.66 -19.73 3.91
CA GLN A 82 -10.38 -20.89 4.74
C GLN A 82 -9.62 -20.47 6.00
N LYS A 83 -8.57 -19.68 5.84
CA LYS A 83 -7.80 -19.15 6.97
C LYS A 83 -8.64 -18.29 7.90
N GLN A 84 -9.45 -17.38 7.36
CA GLN A 84 -10.33 -16.54 8.17
C GLN A 84 -11.36 -17.35 8.96
N LYS A 85 -11.84 -18.47 8.40
CA LYS A 85 -12.71 -19.40 9.14
C LYS A 85 -11.99 -20.12 10.27
N GLU A 86 -10.72 -20.46 10.09
CA GLU A 86 -9.88 -21.06 11.14
C GLU A 86 -9.64 -20.06 12.27
N GLN A 87 -9.19 -18.85 11.94
CA GLN A 87 -9.04 -17.74 12.89
C GLN A 87 -10.34 -17.45 13.66
N PHE A 88 -11.48 -17.49 12.97
CA PHE A 88 -12.79 -17.31 13.61
C PHE A 88 -13.13 -18.41 14.61
N LYS A 89 -12.83 -19.68 14.31
CA LYS A 89 -13.06 -20.80 15.24
C LYS A 89 -12.20 -20.69 16.50
N GLU A 90 -10.99 -20.16 16.36
CA GLU A 90 -10.03 -19.99 17.45
C GLU A 90 -10.20 -18.66 18.19
N ASN A 91 -11.16 -17.83 17.78
CA ASN A 91 -11.38 -16.47 18.27
C ASN A 91 -10.14 -15.55 18.13
N ASP A 92 -9.34 -15.80 17.10
CA ASP A 92 -8.13 -15.05 16.73
C ASP A 92 -8.38 -14.18 15.48
N VAL A 93 -9.59 -13.62 15.37
CA VAL A 93 -9.88 -12.68 14.29
C VAL A 93 -9.20 -11.34 14.55
N ARG A 94 -8.80 -10.66 13.47
CA ARG A 94 -8.05 -9.40 13.56
C ARG A 94 -8.71 -8.36 14.45
N ALA A 95 -10.04 -8.26 14.43
CA ALA A 95 -10.78 -7.30 15.24
C ALA A 95 -10.63 -7.56 16.77
N GLU A 96 -10.68 -8.82 17.20
CA GLU A 96 -10.48 -9.19 18.61
C GLU A 96 -9.02 -8.94 19.04
N ALA A 97 -8.05 -9.29 18.18
CA ALA A 97 -6.65 -8.98 18.43
C ALA A 97 -6.41 -7.46 18.56
N VAL A 98 -6.97 -6.65 17.66
CA VAL A 98 -6.85 -5.17 17.72
C VAL A 98 -7.52 -4.60 18.96
N LYS A 99 -8.65 -5.14 19.38
CA LYS A 99 -9.36 -4.71 20.59
C LYS A 99 -8.53 -4.92 21.86
N GLU A 100 -7.87 -6.06 22.01
CA GLU A 100 -6.96 -6.28 23.15
C GLU A 100 -5.71 -5.39 23.06
N ILE A 101 -5.14 -5.21 21.87
CA ILE A 101 -4.04 -4.25 21.64
C ILE A 101 -4.44 -2.84 22.09
N GLU A 102 -5.62 -2.36 21.69
CA GLU A 102 -6.10 -1.02 22.04
C GLU A 102 -6.35 -0.87 23.53
N LYS A 103 -6.98 -1.87 24.16
CA LYS A 103 -7.23 -1.87 25.60
C LYS A 103 -5.94 -1.72 26.41
N ASP A 104 -4.88 -2.41 26.01
CA ASP A 104 -3.60 -2.27 26.68
C ASP A 104 -2.93 -0.93 26.36
N LEU A 105 -3.00 -0.46 25.11
CA LEU A 105 -2.51 0.87 24.75
C LEU A 105 -3.17 1.98 25.57
N PHE A 106 -4.49 1.91 25.80
CA PHE A 106 -5.19 2.88 26.64
C PHE A 106 -4.73 2.84 28.11
N ARG A 107 -4.35 1.67 28.62
CA ARG A 107 -3.76 1.57 29.97
C ARG A 107 -2.38 2.19 30.00
N GLU A 108 -1.53 1.93 29.01
CA GLU A 108 -0.21 2.55 28.90
C GLU A 108 -0.33 4.09 28.81
N TYR A 109 -1.21 4.59 27.95
CA TYR A 109 -1.47 6.03 27.82
C TYR A 109 -2.17 6.68 29.01
N SER A 110 -2.62 5.90 30.00
CA SER A 110 -3.17 6.46 31.24
C SER A 110 -2.07 6.92 32.21
N ASP A 111 -0.82 6.51 31.99
CA ASP A 111 0.33 6.98 32.75
C ASP A 111 0.74 8.38 32.27
N PRO A 112 0.59 9.44 33.10
CA PRO A 112 0.95 10.80 32.71
C PRO A 112 2.47 11.01 32.57
N THR A 113 3.29 10.05 33.00
CA THR A 113 4.76 10.11 32.90
C THR A 113 5.30 9.48 31.63
N LEU A 114 4.46 8.82 30.83
CA LEU A 114 4.84 8.23 29.55
C LEU A 114 5.26 9.32 28.56
N ASP A 115 6.53 9.28 28.14
CA ASP A 115 7.14 10.25 27.22
C ASP A 115 7.67 9.62 25.91
N GLU A 116 7.52 8.29 25.75
CA GLU A 116 7.86 7.56 24.54
C GLU A 116 6.63 6.95 23.86
N LYS A 117 6.64 6.87 22.52
CA LYS A 117 5.58 6.20 21.75
C LYS A 117 5.59 4.70 22.07
N PRO A 118 4.51 4.11 22.61
CA PRO A 118 4.41 2.67 22.85
C PRO A 118 4.70 1.86 21.59
N LYS A 119 5.65 0.93 21.67
CA LYS A 119 6.01 0.06 20.54
C LYS A 119 4.82 -0.76 20.04
N ARG A 120 3.94 -1.15 20.96
CA ARG A 120 2.71 -1.91 20.67
C ARG A 120 1.76 -1.19 19.70
N LEU A 121 1.83 0.15 19.59
CA LEU A 121 1.03 0.90 18.61
C LEU A 121 1.28 0.42 17.18
N GLU A 122 2.50 -0.04 16.88
CA GLU A 122 2.90 -0.53 15.57
C GLU A 122 2.24 -1.88 15.23
N GLU A 123 1.66 -2.57 16.21
CA GLU A 123 0.93 -3.83 16.02
C GLU A 123 -0.50 -3.62 15.53
N ARG A 124 -1.05 -2.38 15.55
CA ARG A 124 -2.37 -2.07 14.97
C ARG A 124 -2.42 -2.22 13.45
N GLY A 125 -1.27 -2.24 12.78
CA GLY A 125 -1.18 -2.40 11.32
C GLY A 125 -1.42 -1.11 10.52
N GLY A 126 -1.59 0.02 11.20
CA GLY A 126 -1.67 1.36 10.60
C GLY A 126 -0.38 2.17 10.77
N ALA A 127 0.78 1.51 10.87
CA ALA A 127 2.07 2.20 10.95
C ALA A 127 2.26 3.11 9.70
N TYR A 128 2.97 4.22 9.87
CA TYR A 128 3.28 5.23 8.84
C TYR A 128 2.12 6.09 8.30
N TYR A 129 0.86 5.81 8.63
CA TYR A 129 -0.26 6.68 8.20
C TYR A 129 -0.11 8.13 8.69
N SER A 130 0.36 8.33 9.92
CA SER A 130 0.63 9.67 10.46
C SER A 130 1.72 10.40 9.68
N ASP A 131 2.76 9.68 9.27
CA ASP A 131 3.89 10.26 8.54
C ASP A 131 3.47 10.67 7.13
N ALA A 132 2.70 9.80 6.45
CA ALA A 132 2.10 10.11 5.15
C ALA A 132 1.17 11.34 5.24
N ALA A 133 0.31 11.41 6.25
CA ALA A 133 -0.59 12.54 6.46
C ALA A 133 0.17 13.85 6.74
N CYS A 134 1.12 13.83 7.66
CA CYS A 134 1.96 14.99 7.98
C CYS A 134 2.80 15.43 6.78
N SER A 135 3.35 14.49 6.01
CA SER A 135 4.09 14.77 4.79
C SER A 135 3.21 15.44 3.74
N LEU A 136 2.00 14.94 3.52
CA LEU A 136 1.04 15.52 2.58
C LEU A 136 0.69 16.96 2.97
N VAL A 137 0.34 17.20 4.24
CA VAL A 137 0.04 18.56 4.75
C VAL A 137 1.23 19.48 4.55
N ASN A 138 2.44 19.03 4.92
CA ASN A 138 3.67 19.80 4.76
C ASN A 138 3.93 20.17 3.30
N SER A 139 3.69 19.24 2.36
CA SER A 139 3.89 19.46 0.93
C SER A 139 2.87 20.42 0.32
N ILE A 140 1.60 20.34 0.74
CA ILE A 140 0.57 21.29 0.33
C ILE A 140 0.91 22.69 0.84
N VAL A 141 1.14 22.84 2.15
CA VAL A 141 1.39 24.14 2.78
C VAL A 141 2.64 24.82 2.23
N ASN A 142 3.71 24.05 1.99
CA ASN A 142 4.98 24.59 1.51
C ASN A 142 5.16 24.50 -0.01
N ASN A 143 4.13 24.07 -0.75
CA ASN A 143 4.15 23.89 -2.20
C ASN A 143 5.41 23.13 -2.67
N LYS A 144 5.74 22.02 -2.00
CA LYS A 144 6.99 21.30 -2.20
C LYS A 144 7.12 20.67 -3.60
N LYS A 145 5.99 20.32 -4.22
CA LYS A 145 5.93 19.65 -5.53
C LYS A 145 6.68 18.32 -5.57
N ASP A 146 6.78 17.64 -4.42
CA ASP A 146 7.22 16.26 -4.33
C ASP A 146 6.11 15.31 -4.82
N ILE A 147 6.51 14.07 -5.14
CA ILE A 147 5.62 13.01 -5.57
C ILE A 147 5.12 12.25 -4.33
N GLN A 148 3.81 12.11 -4.20
CA GLN A 148 3.18 11.26 -3.19
C GLN A 148 2.05 10.43 -3.82
N TYR A 149 1.73 9.30 -3.19
CA TYR A 149 0.71 8.36 -3.66
C TYR A 149 -0.58 8.60 -2.90
N VAL A 150 -1.61 9.10 -3.59
CA VAL A 150 -2.83 9.61 -2.95
C VAL A 150 -4.08 9.25 -3.73
N ASN A 151 -5.21 9.21 -3.03
CA ASN A 151 -6.53 9.10 -3.64
C ASN A 151 -6.97 10.47 -4.18
N VAL A 152 -7.26 10.54 -5.47
CA VAL A 152 -7.57 11.79 -6.19
C VAL A 152 -8.62 11.55 -7.28
N LEU A 153 -9.29 12.63 -7.73
CA LEU A 153 -10.16 12.54 -8.91
C LEU A 153 -9.33 12.23 -10.15
N ASN A 154 -9.77 11.25 -10.93
CA ASN A 154 -9.08 10.75 -12.12
C ASN A 154 -8.79 11.86 -13.12
N ARG A 155 -9.83 12.61 -13.53
CA ARG A 155 -9.75 13.71 -14.50
C ARG A 155 -8.95 13.37 -15.77
N GLY A 156 -9.00 12.11 -16.21
CA GLY A 156 -8.32 11.61 -17.41
C GLY A 156 -6.88 11.13 -17.19
N ALA A 157 -6.39 11.04 -15.96
CA ALA A 157 -5.09 10.44 -15.65
C ALA A 157 -5.02 8.96 -16.09
N ILE A 158 -6.10 8.21 -15.90
CA ILE A 158 -6.30 6.85 -16.40
C ILE A 158 -7.52 6.87 -17.32
N THR A 159 -7.32 6.62 -18.63
CA THR A 159 -8.36 6.77 -19.66
C THR A 159 -9.41 5.66 -19.63
N ASP A 160 -9.11 4.51 -19.03
CA ASP A 160 -10.03 3.39 -18.92
C ASP A 160 -10.99 3.52 -17.72
N PHE A 161 -10.74 4.49 -16.82
CA PHE A 161 -11.62 4.83 -15.72
C PHE A 161 -12.45 6.07 -16.03
N SER A 162 -13.63 6.18 -15.41
CA SER A 162 -14.48 7.37 -15.57
C SER A 162 -13.73 8.63 -15.13
N TYR A 163 -13.99 9.75 -15.81
CA TYR A 163 -13.36 11.04 -15.55
C TYR A 163 -13.55 11.50 -14.09
N ASP A 164 -14.72 11.20 -13.51
CA ASP A 164 -15.11 11.62 -12.16
C ASP A 164 -14.84 10.56 -11.09
N SER A 165 -14.23 9.42 -11.43
CA SER A 165 -13.87 8.40 -10.44
C SER A 165 -12.70 8.84 -9.56
N VAL A 166 -12.68 8.37 -8.32
CA VAL A 166 -11.49 8.45 -7.45
C VAL A 166 -10.55 7.30 -7.80
N ILE A 167 -9.26 7.60 -7.90
CA ILE A 167 -8.17 6.68 -8.21
C ILE A 167 -7.03 6.87 -7.21
N GLU A 168 -6.19 5.86 -7.02
CA GLU A 168 -4.97 5.96 -6.23
C GLU A 168 -3.75 5.89 -7.16
N VAL A 169 -3.03 7.01 -7.28
CA VAL A 169 -1.91 7.17 -8.22
C VAL A 169 -0.82 8.09 -7.65
N ALA A 170 0.38 8.03 -8.23
CA ALA A 170 1.39 9.03 -7.95
C ALA A 170 0.89 10.42 -8.41
N SER A 171 1.11 11.42 -7.57
CA SER A 171 0.66 12.79 -7.80
C SER A 171 1.71 13.79 -7.35
N ILE A 172 1.87 14.87 -8.12
CA ILE A 172 2.67 16.02 -7.70
C ILE A 172 1.84 16.81 -6.70
N ILE A 173 2.36 16.99 -5.48
CA ILE A 173 1.64 17.69 -4.42
C ILE A 173 1.92 19.20 -4.50
N THR A 174 0.89 19.95 -4.88
CA THR A 174 0.95 21.42 -4.98
C THR A 174 0.13 22.08 -3.88
N SER A 175 0.31 23.39 -3.71
CA SER A 175 -0.54 24.21 -2.83
C SER A 175 -2.03 24.19 -3.21
N ASP A 176 -2.36 23.97 -4.48
CA ASP A 176 -3.73 23.77 -4.98
C ASP A 176 -4.17 22.29 -4.92
N GLY A 177 -3.54 21.50 -4.06
CA GLY A 177 -3.77 20.07 -3.90
C GLY A 177 -3.01 19.18 -4.90
N PRO A 178 -3.26 17.86 -4.85
CA PRO A 178 -2.57 16.88 -5.69
C PRO A 178 -2.89 17.05 -7.19
N LYS A 179 -1.87 16.87 -8.04
CA LYS A 179 -2.02 16.77 -9.50
C LYS A 179 -1.62 15.34 -9.94
N PRO A 180 -2.57 14.50 -10.37
CA PRO A 180 -2.26 13.12 -10.74
C PRO A 180 -1.33 13.06 -11.95
N MET A 181 -0.39 12.12 -11.93
CA MET A 181 0.42 11.78 -13.10
C MET A 181 -0.46 11.13 -14.17
N ASN A 182 -0.06 11.24 -15.44
CA ASN A 182 -0.82 10.69 -16.56
C ASN A 182 -0.30 9.28 -16.92
N TYR A 183 -1.19 8.30 -16.82
CA TYR A 183 -0.92 6.88 -17.07
C TYR A 183 -1.55 6.39 -18.38
N GLY A 184 -2.49 7.14 -18.97
CA GLY A 184 -3.18 6.72 -20.18
C GLY A 184 -4.00 5.45 -19.95
N LYS A 185 -3.79 4.42 -20.79
CA LYS A 185 -4.50 3.15 -20.69
C LYS A 185 -3.82 2.22 -19.69
N ILE A 186 -4.63 1.44 -18.97
CA ILE A 186 -4.15 0.37 -18.11
C ILE A 186 -3.55 -0.73 -19.02
N PRO A 187 -2.41 -1.35 -18.65
CA PRO A 187 -1.79 -2.45 -19.41
C PRO A 187 -2.67 -3.68 -19.62
#